data_AF-A0A239VJ04-F1
#
_entry.id   AF-A0A239VJ04-F1
#
_cell.length_a   1.000
_cell.length_b   1.000
_cell.length_c   1.000
_cell.angle_alpha   90.00
_cell.angle_beta   90.00
_cell.angle_gamma   90.00
#
_symmetry.space_group_name_H-M   'P 1'
#
loop_
_entity.id
_entity.type
_entity.pdbx_description
1 polymer ?
#
loop_
_entity_poly.entity_id
_entity_poly.type
_entity_poly.pdbx_seq_one_letter_code
_entity_poly.pdbx_strand_id
1 'polypeptide(L)'
;MDRAYAPDLTAPQGWEKAWEVAEQRELERVEKAKSKATAFLLGPPTSHEGLLARSGFFVKGDPDGGNGGNGGRSQVRDSEDSLEVIVVQRINGTIRPMPGSGLPEDTALPLDFPPEPRIARALAGCTVRLPAWSTASDIDNIIAALEDMSFPGWQQDCPWLQGQLVLVLDEQGHARVANLDVAYELETGLTVTTSRENT
;
A
#
# COMPACT_ATOMS: atom_id res chain seq x y z
N MET A 1 -4.43 -23.78 -24.16
CA MET A 1 -4.76 -22.60 -23.34
C MET A 1 -6.28 -22.42 -23.25
N ASP A 2 -7.05 -22.66 -24.32
CA ASP A 2 -8.49 -22.37 -24.37
C ASP A 2 -9.43 -23.31 -23.58
N ARG A 3 -8.97 -24.48 -23.12
CA ARG A 3 -9.82 -25.42 -22.38
C ARG A 3 -10.03 -25.07 -20.90
N ALA A 4 -9.20 -24.20 -20.32
CA ALA A 4 -9.27 -23.87 -18.89
C ALA A 4 -10.29 -22.76 -18.57
N TYR A 5 -10.74 -22.01 -19.58
CA TYR A 5 -11.70 -20.90 -19.45
C TYR A 5 -13.01 -21.18 -20.20
N ALA A 6 -13.21 -22.42 -20.66
CA ALA A 6 -14.41 -22.78 -21.37
C ALA A 6 -15.62 -22.72 -20.40
N PRO A 7 -16.68 -21.96 -20.73
CA PRO A 7 -17.79 -21.73 -19.81
C PRO A 7 -18.64 -22.99 -19.55
N ASP A 8 -18.37 -24.07 -20.28
CA ASP A 8 -19.01 -25.39 -20.20
C ASP A 8 -18.18 -26.43 -19.42
N LEU A 9 -17.14 -26.00 -18.70
CA LEU A 9 -16.33 -26.86 -17.82
C LEU A 9 -17.19 -27.45 -16.70
N THR A 10 -17.30 -28.78 -16.71
CA THR A 10 -17.96 -29.53 -15.65
C THR A 10 -16.99 -29.91 -14.55
N ALA A 11 -17.48 -29.91 -13.31
CA ALA A 11 -16.70 -30.33 -12.16
C ALA A 11 -16.22 -31.79 -12.33
N PRO A 12 -14.94 -32.11 -12.04
CA PRO A 12 -14.49 -33.48 -11.93
C PRO A 12 -15.25 -34.26 -10.86
N GLN A 13 -15.38 -35.57 -11.04
CA GLN A 13 -16.08 -36.44 -10.11
C GLN A 13 -15.48 -36.35 -8.69
N GLY A 14 -16.31 -36.14 -7.68
CA GLY A 14 -15.92 -35.98 -6.28
C GLY A 14 -15.53 -34.55 -5.87
N TRP A 15 -15.49 -33.61 -6.82
CA TRP A 15 -15.21 -32.20 -6.57
C TRP A 15 -16.45 -31.31 -6.73
N GLU A 16 -17.61 -31.88 -7.02
CA GLU A 16 -18.83 -31.13 -7.40
C GLU A 16 -19.19 -30.08 -6.34
N LYS A 17 -19.15 -30.45 -5.07
CA LYS A 17 -19.45 -29.54 -3.95
C LYS A 17 -18.38 -28.45 -3.76
N ALA A 18 -17.10 -28.79 -3.93
CA ALA A 18 -16.01 -27.82 -3.81
C ALA A 18 -16.00 -26.85 -5.00
N TRP A 19 -16.34 -27.34 -6.19
CA TRP A 19 -16.46 -26.57 -7.41
C TRP A 19 -17.62 -25.58 -7.34
N GLU A 20 -18.80 -26.03 -6.88
CA GLU A 20 -19.97 -25.16 -6.68
C GLU A 20 -19.67 -24.03 -5.67
N VAL A 21 -19.00 -24.35 -4.56
CA VAL A 21 -18.58 -23.34 -3.55
C VAL A 21 -17.57 -22.35 -4.15
N ALA A 22 -16.61 -22.81 -4.95
CA ALA A 22 -15.63 -21.95 -5.58
C ALA A 22 -16.27 -21.04 -6.65
N GLU A 23 -17.19 -21.58 -7.45
CA GLU A 23 -17.92 -20.84 -8.47
C GLU A 23 -18.81 -19.75 -7.86
N GLN A 24 -19.52 -20.06 -6.77
CA GLN A 24 -20.30 -19.05 -6.02
C GLN A 24 -19.40 -17.95 -5.46
N ARG A 25 -18.25 -18.29 -4.88
CA ARG A 25 -17.27 -17.30 -4.37
C ARG A 25 -16.73 -16.41 -5.48
N GLU A 26 -16.45 -16.96 -6.66
CA GLU A 26 -15.97 -16.19 -7.80
C GLU A 26 -17.05 -15.26 -8.35
N LEU A 27 -18.30 -15.74 -8.47
CA LEU A 27 -19.44 -14.89 -8.86
C LEU A 27 -19.63 -13.74 -7.87
N GLU A 28 -19.57 -14.01 -6.57
CA GLU A 28 -19.62 -12.96 -5.53
C GLU A 28 -18.44 -11.99 -5.63
N ARG A 29 -17.22 -12.47 -5.89
CA ARG A 29 -16.04 -11.63 -6.07
C ARG A 29 -16.20 -10.72 -7.28
N VAL A 30 -16.67 -11.25 -8.41
CA VAL A 30 -16.92 -10.51 -9.65
C VAL A 30 -18.02 -9.46 -9.46
N GLU A 31 -19.12 -9.79 -8.78
CA GLU A 31 -20.19 -8.82 -8.48
C GLU A 31 -19.75 -7.74 -7.49
N LYS A 32 -18.95 -8.09 -6.47
CA LYS A 32 -18.33 -7.09 -5.58
C LYS A 32 -17.34 -6.19 -6.33
N ALA A 33 -16.56 -6.75 -7.26
CA ALA A 33 -15.63 -5.98 -8.09
C ALA A 33 -16.36 -5.02 -9.04
N LYS A 34 -17.44 -5.48 -9.70
CA LYS A 34 -18.29 -4.65 -10.57
C LYS A 34 -18.98 -3.52 -9.80
N SER A 35 -19.55 -3.82 -8.62
CA SER A 35 -20.24 -2.83 -7.80
C SER A 35 -19.29 -1.76 -7.23
N LYS A 36 -18.07 -2.15 -6.83
CA LYS A 36 -17.00 -1.19 -6.49
C LYS A 36 -16.58 -0.35 -7.70
N ALA A 37 -16.47 -0.94 -8.90
CA ALA A 37 -16.09 -0.21 -10.11
C ALA A 37 -17.11 0.86 -10.52
N THR A 38 -18.42 0.62 -10.30
CA THR A 38 -19.46 1.62 -10.61
C THR A 38 -19.41 2.87 -9.74
N ALA A 39 -18.81 2.82 -8.55
CA ALA A 39 -18.64 3.99 -7.68
C ALA A 39 -17.50 4.93 -8.11
N PHE A 40 -16.61 4.47 -9.00
CA PHE A 40 -15.41 5.19 -9.45
C PHE A 40 -15.37 5.44 -10.97
N LEU A 41 -16.48 5.21 -11.70
CA LEU A 41 -16.58 5.50 -13.13
C LEU A 41 -16.72 7.01 -13.37
N LEU A 42 -15.76 7.60 -14.09
CA LEU A 42 -15.97 8.88 -14.77
C LEU A 42 -17.15 8.76 -15.74
N GLY A 43 -18.03 9.77 -15.76
CA GLY A 43 -19.17 9.82 -16.67
C GLY A 43 -18.76 9.72 -18.15
N PRO A 44 -19.66 9.25 -19.04
CA PRO A 44 -19.37 9.07 -20.46
C PRO A 44 -18.92 10.39 -21.12
N PRO A 45 -17.98 10.34 -22.08
CA PRO A 45 -17.44 11.56 -22.69
C PRO A 45 -18.51 12.25 -23.54
N THR A 46 -18.85 13.49 -23.21
CA THR A 46 -19.60 14.41 -24.08
C THR A 46 -18.66 15.10 -25.04
N SER A 47 -18.97 15.00 -26.34
CA SER A 47 -18.24 15.67 -27.41
C SER A 47 -18.43 17.19 -27.34
N HIS A 48 -17.37 17.95 -27.08
CA HIS A 48 -17.32 19.36 -27.43
C HIS A 48 -16.07 19.66 -28.25
N GLU A 49 -16.32 20.15 -29.47
CA GLU A 49 -15.33 20.69 -30.40
C GLU A 49 -14.70 21.96 -29.85
N GLY A 50 -13.37 22.08 -29.89
CA GLY A 50 -12.69 23.35 -29.60
C GLY A 50 -11.23 23.21 -29.21
N LEU A 51 -10.35 23.86 -29.99
CA LEU A 51 -8.89 23.90 -29.90
C LEU A 51 -8.35 24.70 -28.68
N LEU A 52 -8.92 24.51 -27.49
CA LEU A 52 -8.38 24.96 -26.19
C LEU A 52 -8.25 23.80 -25.18
N ALA A 53 -8.26 22.56 -25.67
CA ALA A 53 -8.24 21.33 -24.87
C ALA A 53 -6.81 20.85 -24.52
N ARG A 54 -6.01 21.67 -23.83
CA ARG A 54 -4.71 21.18 -23.28
C ARG A 54 -4.41 21.59 -21.83
N SER A 55 -5.37 22.17 -21.12
CA SER A 55 -5.20 22.56 -19.71
C SER A 55 -6.47 22.32 -18.88
N GLY A 56 -7.03 21.11 -18.95
CA GLY A 56 -8.30 20.78 -18.28
C GLY A 56 -8.36 19.38 -17.66
N PHE A 57 -7.22 18.72 -17.44
CA PHE A 57 -7.19 17.35 -16.90
C PHE A 57 -7.43 17.23 -15.38
N PHE A 58 -7.66 18.34 -14.69
CA PHE A 58 -7.97 18.32 -13.26
C PHE A 58 -9.07 19.33 -12.94
N VAL A 59 -10.31 19.03 -13.34
CA VAL A 59 -11.45 19.56 -12.59
C VAL A 59 -11.59 18.70 -11.35
N LYS A 60 -10.90 19.18 -10.31
CA LYS A 60 -10.95 18.74 -8.93
C LYS A 60 -12.41 18.78 -8.47
N GLY A 61 -13.02 17.62 -8.30
CA GLY A 61 -14.19 17.47 -7.45
C GLY A 61 -13.71 17.66 -6.02
N ASP A 62 -14.13 18.76 -5.41
CA ASP A 62 -13.92 19.07 -4.00
C ASP A 62 -14.73 18.08 -3.14
N PRO A 63 -14.12 17.51 -2.09
CA PRO A 63 -14.86 17.37 -0.84
C PRO A 63 -14.00 17.91 0.30
N ASP A 64 -13.96 19.23 0.42
CA ASP A 64 -13.61 19.85 1.70
C ASP A 64 -14.75 19.53 2.68
N GLY A 65 -14.49 18.57 3.58
CA GLY A 65 -15.53 18.07 4.49
C GLY A 65 -15.13 16.92 5.40
N GLY A 66 -13.90 16.92 5.93
CA GLY A 66 -13.54 16.12 7.10
C GLY A 66 -13.16 14.65 6.84
N ASN A 67 -12.03 14.28 7.42
CA ASN A 67 -11.41 12.95 7.44
C ASN A 67 -10.59 12.58 6.18
N GLY A 68 -9.27 12.70 6.31
CA GLY A 68 -8.27 12.45 5.26
C GLY A 68 -8.09 10.97 4.94
N GLY A 69 -9.14 10.34 4.40
CA GLY A 69 -9.08 8.99 3.86
C GLY A 69 -8.41 8.97 2.49
N ASN A 70 -7.28 8.28 2.40
CA ASN A 70 -6.54 7.92 1.19
C ASN A 70 -7.37 6.99 0.28
N GLY A 71 -8.39 7.52 -0.40
CA GLY A 71 -9.40 6.73 -1.13
C GLY A 71 -9.58 7.12 -2.59
N GLY A 72 -8.51 7.16 -3.40
CA GLY A 72 -8.64 7.67 -4.77
C GLY A 72 -7.75 7.10 -5.87
N ARG A 73 -6.93 6.07 -5.62
CA ARG A 73 -5.95 5.60 -6.64
C ARG A 73 -5.84 4.08 -6.74
N SER A 74 -6.95 3.37 -6.72
CA SER A 74 -6.95 1.94 -7.02
C SER A 74 -7.77 1.68 -8.28
N GLN A 75 -7.11 1.66 -9.45
CA GLN A 75 -7.67 1.01 -10.62
C GLN A 75 -6.61 0.17 -11.36
N VAL A 76 -6.95 -1.12 -11.42
CA VAL A 76 -6.53 -2.20 -12.32
C VAL A 76 -5.12 -2.76 -12.12
N ARG A 77 -5.02 -3.62 -11.11
CA ARG A 77 -4.41 -4.97 -11.06
C ARG A 77 -5.03 -5.68 -9.85
N ASP A 78 -5.06 -7.00 -9.77
CA ASP A 78 -5.49 -7.77 -8.58
C ASP A 78 -4.55 -7.48 -7.39
N SER A 79 -4.58 -6.26 -6.88
CA SER A 79 -3.97 -5.89 -5.61
C SER A 79 -5.09 -6.04 -4.59
N GLU A 80 -5.06 -7.14 -3.84
CA GLU A 80 -5.58 -7.07 -2.47
C GLU A 80 -5.06 -5.77 -1.83
N ASP A 81 -5.90 -5.07 -1.07
CA ASP A 81 -5.57 -3.83 -0.36
C ASP A 81 -4.36 -4.04 0.57
N SER A 82 -3.15 -3.94 0.02
CA SER A 82 -1.90 -4.14 0.74
C SER A 82 -1.25 -2.80 1.00
N LEU A 83 -0.87 -2.57 2.26
CA LEU A 83 -0.28 -1.33 2.72
C LEU A 83 1.18 -1.21 2.28
N GLU A 84 1.60 -0.03 1.82
CA GLU A 84 2.99 0.26 1.46
C GLU A 84 3.63 1.13 2.54
N VAL A 85 4.88 0.80 2.90
CA VAL A 85 5.65 1.51 3.94
C VAL A 85 7.08 1.74 3.48
N ILE A 86 7.63 2.91 3.80
CA ILE A 86 9.05 3.23 3.61
C ILE A 86 9.83 2.67 4.79
N VAL A 87 10.80 1.80 4.52
CA VAL A 87 11.62 1.19 5.57
C VAL A 87 12.83 2.07 5.85
N VAL A 88 13.06 2.35 7.13
CA VAL A 88 14.27 3.00 7.65
C VAL A 88 14.75 2.29 8.92
N GLN A 89 15.97 2.60 9.34
CA GLN A 89 16.56 1.98 10.52
C GLN A 89 16.92 3.01 11.58
N ARG A 90 16.69 2.68 12.85
CA ARG A 90 17.16 3.42 14.01
C ARG A 90 18.45 2.77 14.51
N ILE A 91 19.56 3.51 14.42
CA ILE A 91 20.87 3.09 14.93
C ILE A 91 21.38 4.15 15.90
N ASN A 92 21.68 3.75 17.13
CA ASN A 92 22.11 4.65 18.21
C ASN A 92 21.19 5.87 18.37
N GLY A 93 19.87 5.64 18.29
CA GLY A 93 18.85 6.69 18.39
C GLY A 93 18.68 7.57 17.14
N THR A 94 19.52 7.42 16.12
CA THR A 94 19.47 8.19 14.87
C THR A 94 18.74 7.40 13.79
N ILE A 95 17.83 8.04 13.06
CA ILE A 95 17.16 7.44 11.90
C ILE A 95 18.08 7.54 10.67
N ARG A 96 18.26 6.40 10.01
CA ARG A 96 19.21 6.19 8.91
C ARG A 96 18.52 5.44 7.77
N PRO A 97 19.00 5.61 6.53
CA PRO A 97 18.45 4.89 5.40
C PRO A 97 18.81 3.40 5.48
N MET A 98 18.02 2.56 4.80
CA MET A 98 18.35 1.13 4.69
C MET A 98 19.62 0.90 3.85
N PRO A 99 20.38 -0.17 4.13
CA PRO A 99 21.47 -0.59 3.25
C PRO A 99 20.95 -0.83 1.82
N GLY A 100 21.73 -0.40 0.82
CA GLY A 100 21.32 -0.50 -0.58
C GLY A 100 20.38 0.60 -1.09
N SER A 101 19.98 1.56 -0.26
CA SER A 101 19.17 2.74 -0.65
C SER A 101 19.86 3.68 -1.65
N GLY A 102 21.17 3.53 -1.87
CA GLY A 102 21.99 4.45 -2.66
C GLY A 102 22.44 5.70 -1.89
N LEU A 103 22.17 5.76 -0.59
CA LEU A 103 22.71 6.75 0.35
C LEU A 103 23.81 6.12 1.21
N PRO A 104 24.78 6.90 1.71
CA PRO A 104 25.70 6.43 2.75
C PRO A 104 24.93 5.94 3.99
N GLU A 105 25.29 4.77 4.52
CA GLU A 105 24.61 4.14 5.67
C GLU A 105 24.69 5.00 6.95
N ASP A 106 25.65 5.92 7.02
CA ASP A 106 25.82 6.85 8.13
C ASP A 106 25.04 8.16 7.97
N THR A 107 24.27 8.30 6.90
CA THR A 107 23.42 9.48 6.66
C THR A 107 22.35 9.59 7.74
N ALA A 108 22.43 10.62 8.56
CA ALA A 108 21.36 11.00 9.48
C ALA A 108 20.22 11.65 8.70
N LEU A 109 19.01 11.10 8.81
CA LEU A 109 17.84 11.61 8.11
C LEU A 109 17.18 12.76 8.90
N PRO A 110 16.80 13.86 8.24
CA PRO A 110 16.09 14.95 8.90
C PRO A 110 14.65 14.54 9.20
N LEU A 111 14.17 14.80 10.42
CA LEU A 111 12.84 14.36 10.85
C LEU A 111 11.83 15.51 10.90
N ASP A 112 12.29 16.71 11.26
CA ASP A 112 11.43 17.88 11.45
C ASP A 112 11.30 18.77 10.20
N PHE A 113 12.13 18.52 9.19
CA PHE A 113 12.12 19.27 7.93
C PHE A 113 12.23 18.32 6.72
N PRO A 114 11.77 18.76 5.54
CA PRO A 114 11.83 17.93 4.34
C PRO A 114 13.28 17.55 3.99
N PRO A 115 13.56 16.26 3.73
CA PRO A 115 14.86 15.85 3.22
C PRO A 115 15.11 16.45 1.84
N GLU A 116 16.39 16.60 1.48
CA GLU A 116 16.77 17.03 0.14
C GLU A 116 16.15 16.11 -0.93
N PRO A 117 15.79 16.63 -2.12
CA PRO A 117 15.09 15.84 -3.14
C PRO A 117 15.80 14.54 -3.54
N ARG A 118 17.14 14.51 -3.49
CA ARG A 118 17.92 13.29 -3.76
C ARG A 118 17.75 12.24 -2.66
N ILE A 119 17.77 12.66 -1.40
CA ILE A 119 17.53 11.79 -0.24
C ILE A 119 16.09 11.30 -0.26
N ALA A 120 15.12 12.19 -0.45
CA ALA A 120 13.70 11.85 -0.53
C ALA A 120 13.41 10.79 -1.60
N ARG A 121 14.01 10.95 -2.79
CA ARG A 121 13.88 9.97 -3.88
C ARG A 121 14.51 8.61 -3.54
N ALA A 122 15.66 8.60 -2.86
CA ALA A 122 16.31 7.36 -2.43
C ALA A 122 15.46 6.62 -1.36
N LEU A 123 14.89 7.37 -0.41
CA LEU A 123 13.98 6.82 0.60
C LEU A 123 12.70 6.26 -0.01
N ALA A 124 12.10 6.94 -0.99
CA ALA A 124 10.96 6.40 -1.73
C ALA A 124 11.28 5.10 -2.49
N GLY A 125 12.56 4.82 -2.75
CA GLY A 125 13.01 3.54 -3.29
C GLY A 125 13.07 2.40 -2.25
N CYS A 126 12.98 2.73 -0.96
CA CYS A 126 12.97 1.77 0.15
C CYS A 126 11.54 1.39 0.55
N THR A 127 10.54 1.64 -0.31
CA THR A 127 9.16 1.25 -0.07
C THR A 127 8.98 -0.25 -0.24
N VAL A 128 8.39 -0.89 0.77
CA VAL A 128 8.00 -2.30 0.76
C VAL A 128 6.50 -2.43 0.95
N ARG A 129 5.95 -3.54 0.45
CA ARG A 129 4.55 -3.88 0.61
C ARG A 129 4.39 -4.84 1.77
N LEU A 130 3.54 -4.49 2.73
CA LEU A 130 3.12 -5.42 3.76
C LEU A 130 2.27 -6.52 3.11
N PRO A 131 2.44 -7.80 3.50
CA PRO A 131 1.59 -8.86 3.01
C PRO A 131 0.11 -8.58 3.29
N ALA A 132 -0.78 -8.73 2.30
CA ALA A 132 -2.20 -8.40 2.47
C ALA A 132 -2.88 -9.15 3.63
N TRP A 133 -2.45 -10.40 3.88
CA TRP A 133 -2.96 -11.20 5.00
C TRP A 133 -2.65 -10.57 6.36
N SER A 134 -1.56 -9.82 6.50
CA SER A 134 -1.17 -9.23 7.79
C SER A 134 -1.95 -7.96 8.10
N THR A 135 -2.49 -7.28 7.09
CA THR A 135 -3.28 -6.06 7.26
C THR A 135 -4.78 -6.32 7.27
N ALA A 136 -5.25 -7.45 6.73
CA ALA A 136 -6.68 -7.73 6.51
C ALA A 136 -7.55 -7.67 7.77
N SER A 137 -7.01 -8.02 8.94
CA SER A 137 -7.79 -8.08 10.19
C SER A 137 -7.70 -6.84 11.06
N ASP A 138 -6.69 -5.98 10.86
CA ASP A 138 -6.37 -4.91 11.81
C ASP A 138 -5.78 -3.65 11.14
N ILE A 139 -6.21 -3.36 9.90
CA ILE A 139 -5.62 -2.32 9.06
C ILE A 139 -5.61 -0.94 9.73
N ASP A 140 -6.67 -0.56 10.43
CA ASP A 140 -6.78 0.77 11.04
C ASP A 140 -5.77 0.95 12.19
N ASN A 141 -5.61 -0.06 13.05
CA ASN A 141 -4.62 -0.01 14.13
C ASN A 141 -3.18 -0.08 13.59
N ILE A 142 -2.95 -0.83 12.51
CA ILE A 142 -1.65 -0.89 11.83
C ILE A 142 -1.31 0.49 11.24
N ILE A 143 -2.25 1.14 10.55
CA ILE A 143 -2.05 2.49 10.01
C ILE A 143 -1.76 3.47 11.15
N ALA A 144 -2.56 3.48 12.22
CA ALA A 144 -2.34 4.35 13.36
C ALA A 144 -0.93 4.16 13.97
N ALA A 145 -0.51 2.91 14.17
CA ALA A 145 0.83 2.60 14.69
C ALA A 145 1.96 3.09 13.75
N LEU A 146 1.76 3.07 12.43
CA LEU A 146 2.73 3.57 11.45
C LEU A 146 2.71 5.10 11.34
N GLU A 147 1.54 5.74 11.52
CA GLU A 147 1.41 7.19 11.61
C GLU A 147 2.16 7.74 12.82
N ASP A 148 2.12 7.04 13.97
CA ASP A 148 2.89 7.39 15.16
C ASP A 148 4.42 7.33 14.94
N MET A 149 4.88 6.55 13.95
CA MET A 149 6.29 6.47 13.55
C MET A 149 6.67 7.49 12.47
N SER A 150 5.70 8.23 11.93
CA SER A 150 5.93 9.14 10.80
C SER A 150 6.62 10.43 11.22
N PHE A 151 7.36 11.03 10.28
CA PHE A 151 8.15 12.23 10.54
C PHE A 151 7.46 13.47 9.98
N PRO A 152 7.16 14.50 10.81
CA PRO A 152 6.41 15.68 10.36
C PRO A 152 7.07 16.41 9.19
N GLY A 153 8.40 16.46 9.15
CA GLY A 153 9.15 17.09 8.07
C GLY A 153 8.95 16.44 6.72
N TRP A 154 8.65 15.14 6.67
CA TRP A 154 8.48 14.39 5.42
C TRP A 154 7.09 14.61 4.81
N GLN A 155 6.14 15.08 5.62
CA GLN A 155 4.79 15.40 5.19
C GLN A 155 4.66 16.84 4.65
N GLN A 156 5.72 17.65 4.80
CA GLN A 156 5.79 19.04 4.37
C GLN A 156 6.65 19.16 3.12
N ASP A 157 6.12 19.75 2.05
CA ASP A 157 6.89 20.14 0.85
C ASP A 157 7.83 19.04 0.28
N CYS A 158 7.47 17.76 0.46
CA CYS A 158 8.27 16.61 0.01
C CYS A 158 7.40 15.66 -0.84
N PRO A 159 7.28 15.91 -2.16
CA PRO A 159 6.37 15.15 -3.02
C PRO A 159 6.64 13.64 -3.10
N TRP A 160 7.85 13.20 -2.75
CA TRP A 160 8.24 11.79 -2.77
C TRP A 160 7.81 11.02 -1.51
N LEU A 161 7.61 11.71 -0.39
CA LEU A 161 7.37 11.09 0.92
C LEU A 161 6.02 11.48 1.53
N GLN A 162 5.41 12.57 1.05
CA GLN A 162 4.12 13.04 1.53
C GLN A 162 3.04 11.97 1.33
N GLY A 163 2.29 11.66 2.40
CA GLY A 163 1.25 10.64 2.45
C GLY A 163 1.78 9.20 2.51
N GLN A 164 3.09 8.99 2.58
CA GLN A 164 3.69 7.68 2.79
C GLN A 164 3.83 7.39 4.28
N LEU A 165 3.62 6.12 4.64
CA LEU A 165 3.86 5.60 5.99
C LEU A 165 5.31 5.16 6.14
N VAL A 166 5.82 5.22 7.37
CA VAL A 166 7.22 4.85 7.67
C VAL A 166 7.24 3.67 8.63
N LEU A 167 8.05 2.67 8.30
CA LEU A 167 8.40 1.57 9.18
C LEU A 167 9.82 1.82 9.71
N VAL A 168 9.94 2.04 11.02
CA VAL A 168 11.23 2.26 11.68
C VAL A 168 11.68 0.95 12.33
N LEU A 169 12.70 0.32 11.76
CA LEU A 169 13.33 -0.86 12.32
C LEU A 169 14.33 -0.47 13.41
N ASP A 170 14.51 -1.35 14.39
CA ASP A 170 15.59 -1.26 15.37
C ASP A 170 16.95 -1.70 14.77
N GLU A 171 17.98 -1.72 15.61
CA GLU A 171 19.33 -2.13 15.23
C GLU A 171 19.43 -3.59 14.78
N GLN A 172 18.47 -4.42 15.19
CA GLN A 172 18.37 -5.83 14.80
C GLN A 172 17.53 -6.03 13.54
N GLY A 173 16.97 -4.96 12.96
CA GLY A 173 16.13 -5.02 11.78
C GLY A 173 14.68 -5.40 12.09
N HIS A 174 14.22 -5.21 13.33
CA HIS A 174 12.89 -5.58 13.79
C HIS A 174 12.03 -4.36 14.15
N ALA A 175 10.71 -4.53 14.10
CA ALA A 175 9.74 -3.54 14.56
C ALA A 175 8.46 -4.21 15.06
N ARG A 176 7.78 -3.57 16.01
CA ARG A 176 6.42 -3.91 16.42
C ARG A 176 5.46 -2.88 15.82
N VAL A 177 4.46 -3.34 15.07
CA VAL A 177 3.42 -2.48 14.50
C VAL A 177 2.06 -3.06 14.89
N ALA A 178 1.38 -2.43 15.85
CA ALA A 178 0.16 -2.98 16.44
C ALA A 178 0.35 -4.45 16.87
N ASN A 179 -0.41 -5.38 16.28
CA ASN A 179 -0.33 -6.81 16.52
C ASN A 179 0.71 -7.54 15.64
N LEU A 180 1.56 -6.84 14.88
CA LEU A 180 2.55 -7.42 13.98
C LEU A 180 3.97 -7.34 14.54
N ASP A 181 4.65 -8.48 14.49
CA ASP A 181 6.11 -8.60 14.55
C ASP A 181 6.67 -8.53 13.13
N VAL A 182 7.44 -7.50 12.84
CA VAL A 182 8.04 -7.26 11.54
C VAL A 182 9.55 -7.38 11.65
N ALA A 183 10.16 -8.09 10.70
CA ALA A 183 11.61 -8.20 10.54
C ALA A 183 11.98 -7.94 9.08
N TYR A 184 13.14 -7.33 8.86
CA TYR A 184 13.68 -7.12 7.53
C TYR A 184 15.15 -7.52 7.49
N GLU A 185 15.48 -8.41 6.56
CA GLU A 185 16.85 -8.81 6.27
C GLU A 185 17.15 -8.57 4.78
N LEU A 186 18.40 -8.26 4.46
CA LEU A 186 18.80 -7.97 3.07
C LEU A 186 18.68 -9.19 2.14
N GLU A 187 18.87 -10.40 2.67
CA GLU A 187 18.85 -11.64 1.88
C GLU A 187 17.44 -12.21 1.72
N THR A 188 16.61 -12.15 2.77
CA THR A 188 15.29 -12.78 2.80
C THR A 188 14.14 -11.79 2.62
N GLY A 189 14.41 -10.50 2.78
CA GLY A 189 13.43 -9.42 2.65
C GLY A 189 12.57 -9.25 3.91
N LEU A 190 11.32 -8.83 3.69
CA LEU A 190 10.36 -8.55 4.77
C LEU A 190 9.70 -9.85 5.26
N THR A 191 9.80 -10.10 6.56
CA THR A 191 9.05 -11.15 7.27
C THR A 191 8.07 -10.51 8.24
N VAL A 192 6.83 -11.01 8.25
CA VAL A 192 5.78 -10.55 9.14
C VAL A 192 5.17 -11.75 9.85
N THR A 193 4.99 -11.63 11.17
CA THR A 193 4.28 -12.62 11.98
C THR A 193 3.30 -11.91 12.91
N THR A 194 2.22 -12.59 13.29
CA THR A 194 1.28 -12.05 14.28
C THR A 194 1.83 -12.30 15.67
N SER A 195 1.92 -11.21 16.45
CA SER A 195 2.24 -11.24 17.87
C SER A 195 1.24 -12.15 18.59
N ARG A 196 1.69 -13.19 19.28
CA ARG A 196 0.81 -13.88 20.22
C ARG A 196 0.63 -12.98 21.43
N GLU A 197 -0.60 -12.52 21.69
CA GLU A 197 -0.93 -11.96 23.01
C GLU A 197 -0.66 -13.04 24.06
N ASN A 198 0.33 -12.81 24.93
CA ASN A 198 0.47 -13.60 26.15
C ASN A 198 -0.78 -13.34 27.01
N THR A 199 -1.73 -14.27 26.95
CA THR A 199 -2.84 -14.38 27.90
C THR A 199 -2.37 -15.07 29.17
#